data_AF-A0A8E0S617-F1
#
_entry.id   AF-A0A8E0S617-F1
#
_cell.length_a   1.000
_cell.length_b   1.000
_cell.length_c   1.000
_cell.angle_alpha   90.00
_cell.angle_beta   90.00
_cell.angle_gamma   90.00
#
_symmetry.space_group_name_H-M   'P 1'
#
loop_
_entity.id
_entity.type
_entity.pdbx_description
1 polymer ?
#
loop_
_entity_poly.entity_id
_entity_poly.type
_entity_poly.pdbx_seq_one_letter_code
_entity_poly.pdbx_strand_id
1 'polypeptide(L)'
;MDVLSMPVLLAPPGICHQESNIGAELDLVVLIESCIHCREQRNTARNTFMKPHLWGNFAIRFVFVTGTPADNKFDKDDENLMAMFYEAASYGDMLVANIEDQSFPHVWKQVFTFRWASAFCAQNALIFLFMDHNYSIVPKNLISFLRDCPKNALPDVNVGLYNFENIALASKAEKFDETSPEVMSSISSNSGGYAYLSGIRIVTDAAIVSAFIAPPSMEQANVRILWRMLGVSIKEVNHFVDSVKNYKKY
;
A
#
# COMPACT_ATOMS: atom_id res chain seq x y z
N MET A 1 -0.14 -14.36 19.07
CA MET A 1 0.26 -14.62 17.68
C MET A 1 1.75 -14.39 17.57
N ASP A 2 2.47 -15.34 16.98
CA ASP A 2 3.85 -15.11 16.60
C ASP A 2 3.84 -14.10 15.45
N VAL A 3 4.27 -12.88 15.76
CA VAL A 3 4.15 -11.68 14.91
C VAL A 3 4.88 -11.86 13.56
N LEU A 4 5.76 -12.86 13.49
CA LEU A 4 6.55 -13.21 12.31
C LEU A 4 5.77 -14.00 11.25
N SER A 5 4.67 -14.69 11.60
CA SER A 5 3.85 -15.41 10.63
C SER A 5 2.63 -14.57 10.22
N MET A 6 2.73 -13.86 9.10
CA MET A 6 1.58 -13.28 8.39
C MET A 6 1.25 -14.16 7.19
N PRO A 7 0.54 -15.29 7.37
CA PRO A 7 0.30 -16.19 6.27
C PRO A 7 -0.65 -15.56 5.26
N VAL A 8 -0.35 -15.81 3.99
CA VAL A 8 -1.23 -15.48 2.87
C VAL A 8 -2.37 -16.51 2.87
N LEU A 9 -3.60 -16.06 3.11
CA LEU A 9 -4.79 -16.92 3.03
C LEU A 9 -5.25 -17.08 1.58
N LEU A 10 -5.14 -16.00 0.80
CA LEU A 10 -5.50 -15.98 -0.61
C LEU A 10 -4.60 -14.98 -1.33
N ALA A 11 -4.09 -15.37 -2.49
CA ALA A 11 -3.35 -14.49 -3.39
C ALA A 11 -4.08 -14.39 -4.74
N PRO A 12 -4.00 -13.24 -5.42
CA PRO A 12 -4.65 -13.06 -6.70
C PRO A 12 -3.97 -13.92 -7.78
N PRO A 13 -4.71 -14.78 -8.50
CA PRO A 13 -4.13 -15.64 -9.51
C PRO A 13 -3.57 -14.82 -10.69
N GLY A 14 -2.37 -15.16 -11.15
CA GLY A 14 -1.82 -14.63 -12.41
C GLY A 14 -1.34 -13.18 -12.40
N ILE A 15 -1.34 -12.47 -11.27
CA ILE A 15 -0.82 -11.09 -11.19
C ILE A 15 0.72 -11.07 -11.19
N CYS A 16 1.35 -11.91 -10.37
CA CYS A 16 2.80 -12.01 -10.24
C CYS A 16 3.28 -13.47 -10.24
N HIS A 17 2.64 -14.32 -11.05
CA HIS A 17 3.02 -15.73 -11.14
C HIS A 17 4.22 -15.91 -12.08
N GLN A 18 5.24 -16.60 -11.57
CA GLN A 18 6.51 -16.86 -12.28
C GLN A 18 6.36 -17.79 -13.50
N GLU A 19 5.40 -18.73 -13.49
CA GLU A 19 5.32 -19.77 -14.52
C GLU A 19 4.46 -19.42 -15.75
N SER A 20 3.53 -18.46 -15.64
CA SER A 20 2.63 -18.08 -16.74
C SER A 20 3.11 -16.87 -17.56
N ASN A 21 4.12 -16.14 -17.06
CA ASN A 21 4.53 -14.82 -17.58
C ASN A 21 6.07 -14.66 -17.64
N ILE A 22 6.81 -15.70 -18.02
CA ILE A 22 8.24 -15.56 -18.33
C ILE A 22 8.38 -14.59 -19.51
N GLY A 23 8.73 -13.33 -19.23
CA GLY A 23 8.94 -12.26 -20.22
C GLY A 23 7.84 -11.20 -20.34
N ALA A 24 6.72 -11.30 -19.60
CA ALA A 24 5.69 -10.24 -19.59
C ALA A 24 5.98 -9.25 -18.44
N GLU A 25 6.75 -8.21 -18.76
CA GLU A 25 7.04 -7.08 -17.86
C GLU A 25 5.75 -6.26 -17.65
N LEU A 26 5.33 -6.11 -16.40
CA LEU A 26 4.27 -5.18 -15.99
C LEU A 26 4.87 -3.78 -15.83
N ASP A 27 4.18 -2.78 -16.37
CA ASP A 27 4.56 -1.38 -16.21
C ASP A 27 4.26 -0.88 -14.79
N LEU A 28 3.23 -1.43 -14.13
CA LEU A 28 2.82 -1.04 -12.76
C LEU A 28 1.97 -2.12 -12.08
N VAL A 29 2.22 -2.35 -10.80
CA VAL A 29 1.27 -3.04 -9.91
C VAL A 29 0.74 -2.06 -8.88
N VAL A 30 -0.57 -1.91 -8.81
CA VAL A 30 -1.27 -1.05 -7.84
C VAL A 30 -1.75 -1.90 -6.69
N LEU A 31 -1.30 -1.59 -5.48
CA LEU A 31 -1.60 -2.26 -4.23
C LEU A 31 -2.53 -1.32 -3.43
N ILE A 32 -3.81 -1.66 -3.42
CA ILE A 32 -4.87 -0.85 -2.82
C ILE A 32 -5.20 -1.45 -1.45
N GLU A 33 -4.85 -0.76 -0.38
CA GLU A 33 -5.29 -1.14 0.95
C GLU A 33 -6.82 -1.06 1.04
N SER A 34 -7.44 -2.14 1.49
CA SER A 34 -8.88 -2.30 1.63
C SER A 34 -9.24 -2.90 2.98
N CYS A 35 -10.53 -3.14 3.18
CA CYS A 35 -11.06 -3.77 4.38
C CYS A 35 -12.13 -4.81 4.05
N ILE A 36 -12.44 -5.71 4.98
CA ILE A 36 -13.45 -6.75 4.74
C ILE A 36 -14.81 -6.17 4.30
N HIS A 37 -15.23 -5.05 4.89
CA HIS A 37 -16.49 -4.38 4.58
C HIS A 37 -16.42 -3.40 3.39
N CYS A 38 -15.24 -3.20 2.80
CA CYS A 38 -15.00 -2.18 1.77
C CYS A 38 -15.40 -2.63 0.34
N ARG A 39 -16.38 -3.53 0.22
CA ARG A 39 -16.80 -4.10 -1.07
C ARG A 39 -17.30 -3.05 -2.05
N GLU A 40 -18.00 -2.04 -1.55
CA GLU A 40 -18.55 -0.96 -2.39
C GLU A 40 -17.43 -0.09 -2.98
N GLN A 41 -16.38 0.20 -2.21
CA GLN A 41 -15.22 0.97 -2.66
C GLN A 41 -14.40 0.16 -3.67
N ARG A 42 -14.22 -1.16 -3.44
CA ARG A 42 -13.61 -2.05 -4.46
C ARG A 42 -14.42 -2.06 -5.75
N ASN A 43 -15.75 -2.18 -5.67
CA ASN A 43 -16.62 -2.12 -6.84
C ASN A 43 -16.56 -0.76 -7.55
N THR A 44 -16.47 0.33 -6.79
CA THR A 44 -16.29 1.67 -7.34
C THR A 44 -14.99 1.76 -8.13
N ALA A 45 -13.87 1.30 -7.57
CA ALA A 45 -12.58 1.26 -8.25
C ALA A 45 -12.65 0.40 -9.55
N ARG A 46 -13.21 -0.81 -9.48
CA ARG A 46 -13.45 -1.71 -10.63
C ARG A 46 -14.25 -1.04 -11.74
N ASN A 47 -15.29 -0.29 -11.36
CA ASN A 47 -16.20 0.39 -12.29
C ASN A 47 -15.70 1.76 -12.79
N THR A 48 -14.58 2.26 -12.25
CA THR A 48 -14.00 3.56 -12.59
C THR A 48 -12.59 3.39 -13.17
N PHE A 49 -11.55 3.68 -12.39
CA PHE A 49 -10.18 3.79 -12.86
C PHE A 49 -9.52 2.45 -13.22
N MET A 50 -10.09 1.31 -12.80
CA MET A 50 -9.58 -0.02 -13.13
C MET A 50 -10.07 -0.55 -14.49
N LYS A 51 -10.94 0.19 -15.20
CA LYS A 51 -11.48 -0.30 -16.48
C LYS A 51 -10.37 -0.49 -17.52
N PRO A 52 -10.22 -1.68 -18.15
CA PRO A 52 -9.09 -1.99 -19.02
C PRO A 52 -8.88 -1.00 -20.18
N HIS A 53 -9.97 -0.50 -20.77
CA HIS A 53 -9.89 0.44 -21.89
C HIS A 53 -9.22 1.78 -21.56
N LEU A 54 -9.11 2.15 -20.28
CA LEU A 54 -8.45 3.39 -19.84
C LEU A 54 -6.92 3.29 -19.91
N TRP A 55 -6.37 2.08 -20.00
CA TRP A 55 -4.94 1.81 -19.88
C TRP A 55 -4.27 1.49 -21.23
N GLY A 56 -5.03 1.22 -22.29
CA GLY A 56 -4.48 0.95 -23.62
C GLY A 56 -3.49 -0.21 -23.60
N ASN A 57 -2.24 0.05 -24.01
CA ASN A 57 -1.15 -0.93 -23.98
C ASN A 57 -0.28 -0.86 -22.71
N PHE A 58 -0.69 -0.08 -21.70
CA PHE A 58 0.01 0.01 -20.43
C PHE A 58 -0.32 -1.22 -19.57
N ALA A 59 0.68 -2.05 -19.29
CA ALA A 59 0.54 -3.32 -18.59
C ALA A 59 0.42 -3.11 -17.08
N ILE A 60 -0.81 -2.86 -16.63
CA ILE A 60 -1.13 -2.62 -15.21
C ILE A 60 -1.89 -3.79 -14.58
N ARG A 61 -1.67 -4.01 -13.28
CA ARG A 61 -2.49 -4.88 -12.44
C ARG A 61 -2.89 -4.15 -11.16
N PHE A 62 -4.06 -4.49 -10.64
CA PHE A 62 -4.61 -3.94 -9.40
C PHE A 62 -4.83 -5.08 -8.41
N VAL A 63 -4.45 -4.86 -7.16
CA VAL A 63 -4.63 -5.82 -6.07
C VAL A 63 -5.21 -5.09 -4.87
N PHE A 64 -6.37 -5.53 -4.40
CA PHE A 64 -6.90 -5.10 -3.10
C PHE A 64 -6.29 -5.94 -1.99
N VAL A 65 -5.69 -5.31 -1.00
CA VAL A 65 -5.10 -5.98 0.16
C VAL A 65 -6.01 -5.84 1.36
N THR A 66 -6.38 -6.96 1.99
CA THR A 66 -7.27 -6.98 3.16
C THR A 66 -6.81 -8.01 4.20
N GLY A 67 -7.34 -7.86 5.41
CA GLY A 67 -7.19 -8.81 6.51
C GLY A 67 -8.42 -9.71 6.68
N THR A 68 -8.43 -10.48 7.75
CA THR A 68 -9.57 -11.24 8.26
C THR A 68 -10.40 -10.39 9.24
N PRO A 69 -11.68 -10.72 9.48
CA PRO A 69 -12.42 -10.09 10.56
C PRO A 69 -11.77 -10.43 11.91
N ALA A 70 -12.06 -9.62 12.92
CA ALA A 70 -11.54 -9.84 14.27
C ALA A 70 -12.33 -10.95 14.97
N ASP A 71 -11.65 -11.79 15.75
CA ASP A 71 -12.23 -12.99 16.36
C ASP A 71 -13.47 -12.69 17.22
N ASN A 72 -13.66 -11.47 17.74
CA ASN A 72 -14.69 -11.18 18.75
C ASN A 72 -16.13 -10.90 18.21
N LYS A 73 -16.46 -11.22 16.95
CA LYS A 73 -17.75 -10.86 16.31
C LYS A 73 -18.35 -11.97 15.42
N PHE A 74 -18.43 -13.18 15.97
CA PHE A 74 -18.72 -14.41 15.24
C PHE A 74 -19.97 -14.45 14.32
N ASP A 75 -21.10 -13.81 14.64
CA ASP A 75 -22.32 -14.06 13.85
C ASP A 75 -22.43 -13.28 12.53
N LYS A 76 -21.96 -12.02 12.48
CA LYS A 76 -21.99 -11.20 11.26
C LYS A 76 -20.69 -11.28 10.47
N ASP A 77 -19.59 -11.62 11.13
CA ASP A 77 -18.29 -11.61 10.50
C ASP A 77 -18.04 -12.89 9.68
N ASP A 78 -18.70 -14.00 10.01
CA ASP A 78 -18.67 -15.23 9.21
C ASP A 78 -19.32 -15.08 7.82
N GLU A 79 -20.47 -14.42 7.75
CA GLU A 79 -21.13 -14.13 6.46
C GLU A 79 -20.28 -13.17 5.61
N ASN A 80 -19.70 -12.15 6.25
CA ASN A 80 -18.80 -11.20 5.57
C ASN A 80 -17.51 -11.87 5.09
N LEU A 81 -16.94 -12.79 5.88
CA LEU A 81 -15.76 -13.57 5.53
C LEU A 81 -16.01 -14.44 4.30
N MET A 82 -17.13 -15.17 4.29
CA MET A 82 -17.54 -15.98 3.14
C MET A 82 -17.78 -15.09 1.91
N ALA A 83 -18.54 -14.01 2.05
CA ALA A 83 -18.80 -13.08 0.96
C ALA A 83 -17.50 -12.47 0.38
N MET A 84 -16.51 -12.19 1.23
CA MET A 84 -15.20 -11.72 0.81
C MET A 84 -14.42 -12.78 0.02
N PHE A 85 -14.38 -14.04 0.48
CA PHE A 85 -13.72 -15.11 -0.29
C PHE A 85 -14.43 -15.39 -1.62
N TYR A 86 -15.76 -15.34 -1.66
CA TYR A 86 -16.51 -15.42 -2.91
C TYR A 86 -16.19 -14.27 -3.87
N GLU A 87 -16.09 -13.04 -3.35
CA GLU A 87 -15.66 -11.89 -4.15
C GLU A 87 -14.23 -12.09 -4.69
N ALA A 88 -13.29 -12.47 -3.83
CA ALA A 88 -11.90 -12.71 -4.19
C ALA A 88 -11.78 -13.77 -5.29
N ALA A 89 -12.54 -14.87 -5.18
CA ALA A 89 -12.59 -15.92 -6.20
C ALA A 89 -13.24 -15.46 -7.51
N SER A 90 -14.23 -14.56 -7.44
CA SER A 90 -14.95 -14.06 -8.62
C SER A 90 -14.13 -13.08 -9.45
N TYR A 91 -13.34 -12.22 -8.78
CA TYR A 91 -12.59 -11.15 -9.46
C TYR A 91 -11.10 -11.43 -9.62
N GLY A 92 -10.52 -12.29 -8.77
CA GLY A 92 -9.10 -12.65 -8.83
C GLY A 92 -8.14 -11.48 -8.55
N ASP A 93 -8.61 -10.41 -7.90
CA ASP A 93 -7.88 -9.17 -7.67
C ASP A 93 -7.66 -8.85 -6.18
N MET A 94 -7.75 -9.86 -5.32
CA MET A 94 -7.62 -9.69 -3.87
C MET A 94 -6.45 -10.48 -3.31
N LEU A 95 -5.75 -9.87 -2.34
CA LEU A 95 -4.72 -10.47 -1.51
C LEU A 95 -5.21 -10.41 -0.05
N VAL A 96 -5.36 -11.58 0.58
CA VAL A 96 -5.95 -11.71 1.91
C VAL A 96 -4.90 -12.24 2.88
N ALA A 97 -4.61 -11.46 3.91
CA ALA A 97 -3.72 -11.86 5.01
C ALA A 97 -4.52 -12.45 6.17
N ASN A 98 -3.93 -13.39 6.92
CA ASN A 98 -4.47 -13.80 8.22
C ASN A 98 -4.07 -12.80 9.32
N ILE A 99 -4.57 -11.57 9.18
CA ILE A 99 -4.32 -10.45 10.10
C ILE A 99 -5.68 -9.82 10.34
N GLU A 100 -6.09 -9.70 11.61
CA GLU A 100 -7.37 -9.06 11.94
C GLU A 100 -7.44 -7.63 11.40
N ASP A 101 -8.63 -7.16 11.02
CA ASP A 101 -8.85 -5.87 10.33
C ASP A 101 -9.40 -4.77 11.28
N GLN A 102 -8.63 -4.34 12.30
CA GLN A 102 -9.00 -3.25 13.24
C GLN A 102 -7.86 -2.28 13.64
N SER A 103 -7.73 -1.10 13.02
CA SER A 103 -6.87 0.08 13.37
C SER A 103 -5.35 -0.10 13.66
N PHE A 104 -4.91 -1.00 14.54
CA PHE A 104 -3.50 -1.46 14.65
C PHE A 104 -2.91 -2.24 13.43
N PRO A 105 -3.70 -2.96 12.61
CA PRO A 105 -3.25 -3.83 11.55
C PRO A 105 -3.04 -3.15 10.20
N HIS A 106 -3.28 -1.84 10.04
CA HIS A 106 -2.88 -1.12 8.82
C HIS A 106 -1.37 -1.24 8.59
N VAL A 107 -0.56 -1.10 9.65
CA VAL A 107 0.89 -1.28 9.58
C VAL A 107 1.25 -2.71 9.18
N TRP A 108 0.56 -3.70 9.74
CA TRP A 108 0.80 -5.10 9.43
C TRP A 108 0.39 -5.47 8.01
N LYS A 109 -0.73 -4.92 7.51
CA LYS A 109 -1.12 -5.04 6.10
C LYS A 109 -0.07 -4.43 5.19
N GLN A 110 0.49 -3.27 5.54
CA GLN A 110 1.55 -2.66 4.76
C GLN A 110 2.82 -3.52 4.74
N VAL A 111 3.29 -3.99 5.91
CA VAL A 111 4.43 -4.90 6.01
C VAL A 111 4.20 -6.18 5.21
N PHE A 112 3.01 -6.78 5.35
CA PHE A 112 2.59 -7.93 4.58
C PHE A 112 2.60 -7.65 3.07
N THR A 113 2.12 -6.48 2.66
CA THR A 113 2.10 -6.03 1.25
C THR A 113 3.52 -5.90 0.69
N PHE A 114 4.44 -5.28 1.43
CA PHE A 114 5.86 -5.20 1.02
C PHE A 114 6.48 -6.58 0.86
N ARG A 115 6.25 -7.48 1.82
CA ARG A 115 6.75 -8.86 1.77
C ARG A 115 6.20 -9.62 0.57
N TRP A 116 4.90 -9.51 0.29
CA TRP A 116 4.29 -10.16 -0.86
C TRP A 116 4.82 -9.60 -2.18
N ALA A 117 4.87 -8.27 -2.34
CA ALA A 117 5.39 -7.64 -3.55
C ALA A 117 6.86 -8.01 -3.81
N SER A 118 7.69 -8.00 -2.76
CA SER A 118 9.09 -8.40 -2.85
C SER A 118 9.26 -9.89 -3.22
N ALA A 119 8.51 -10.79 -2.59
CA ALA A 119 8.67 -12.22 -2.81
C ALA A 119 8.11 -12.68 -4.16
N PHE A 120 6.98 -12.12 -4.60
CA PHE A 120 6.25 -12.65 -5.75
C PHE A 120 6.34 -11.76 -7.00
N CYS A 121 6.42 -10.44 -6.86
CA CYS A 121 6.36 -9.51 -8.00
C CYS A 121 7.71 -8.98 -8.47
N ALA A 122 8.82 -9.29 -7.79
CA ALA A 122 10.12 -8.68 -8.07
C ALA A 122 10.66 -8.91 -9.49
N GLN A 123 10.21 -9.96 -10.17
CA GLN A 123 10.60 -10.27 -11.55
C GLN A 123 9.62 -9.74 -12.60
N ASN A 124 8.42 -9.32 -12.18
CA ASN A 124 7.35 -8.91 -13.09
C ASN A 124 7.17 -7.40 -13.13
N ALA A 125 7.48 -6.66 -12.06
CA ALA A 125 7.25 -5.21 -11.99
C ALA A 125 8.43 -4.47 -11.38
N LEU A 126 8.80 -3.33 -11.97
CA LEU A 126 9.88 -2.47 -11.46
C LEU A 126 9.40 -1.42 -10.45
N ILE A 127 8.11 -1.10 -10.44
CA ILE A 127 7.52 -0.06 -9.61
C ILE A 127 6.10 -0.41 -9.19
N PHE A 128 5.72 0.04 -8.00
CA PHE A 128 4.44 -0.23 -7.36
C PHE A 128 3.79 1.07 -6.91
N LEU A 129 2.47 1.16 -7.02
CA LEU A 129 1.67 2.23 -6.43
C LEU A 129 0.94 1.67 -5.22
N PHE A 130 1.23 2.19 -4.04
CA PHE A 130 0.49 1.93 -2.81
C PHE A 130 -0.56 3.03 -2.66
N MET A 131 -1.79 2.68 -2.30
CA MET A 131 -2.88 3.64 -2.06
C MET A 131 -3.95 3.05 -1.13
N ASP A 132 -4.74 3.88 -0.46
CA ASP A 132 -5.96 3.44 0.25
C ASP A 132 -7.15 3.34 -0.73
N HIS A 133 -8.11 2.46 -0.42
CA HIS A 133 -9.37 2.28 -1.15
C HIS A 133 -10.22 3.55 -1.32
N ASN A 134 -9.97 4.62 -0.57
CA ASN A 134 -10.63 5.91 -0.71
C ASN A 134 -10.00 6.85 -1.77
N TYR A 135 -8.86 6.49 -2.36
CA TYR A 135 -8.23 7.25 -3.44
C TYR A 135 -8.73 6.82 -4.82
N SER A 136 -8.48 7.67 -5.82
CA SER A 136 -8.76 7.38 -7.23
C SER A 136 -7.57 7.74 -8.09
N ILE A 137 -7.42 7.02 -9.20
CA ILE A 137 -6.34 7.25 -10.17
C ILE A 137 -6.90 7.93 -11.40
N VAL A 138 -6.16 8.90 -11.95
CA VAL A 138 -6.39 9.45 -13.29
C VAL A 138 -5.43 8.73 -14.26
N PRO A 139 -5.90 7.73 -15.04
CA PRO A 139 -5.01 6.83 -15.79
C PRO A 139 -4.07 7.56 -16.75
N LYS A 140 -4.58 8.55 -17.48
CA LYS A 140 -3.79 9.35 -18.43
C LYS A 140 -2.57 10.00 -17.78
N ASN A 141 -2.74 10.55 -16.57
CA ASN A 141 -1.66 11.24 -15.86
C ASN A 141 -0.61 10.23 -15.37
N LEU A 142 -1.06 9.10 -14.81
CA LEU A 142 -0.15 8.07 -14.29
C LEU A 142 0.66 7.41 -15.41
N ILE A 143 0.02 7.12 -16.55
CA ILE A 143 0.68 6.58 -17.74
C ILE A 143 1.76 7.55 -18.25
N SER A 144 1.44 8.85 -18.35
CA SER A 144 2.43 9.85 -18.79
C SER A 144 3.61 9.89 -17.82
N PHE A 145 3.34 10.01 -16.53
CA PHE A 145 4.37 10.10 -15.49
C PHE A 145 5.35 8.92 -15.53
N LEU A 146 4.85 7.68 -15.63
CA LEU A 146 5.69 6.49 -15.62
C LEU A 146 6.44 6.28 -16.94
N ARG A 147 5.87 6.71 -18.08
CA ARG A 147 6.57 6.65 -19.39
C ARG A 147 7.68 7.67 -19.51
N ASP A 148 7.55 8.81 -18.84
CA ASP A 148 8.57 9.86 -18.80
C ASP A 148 9.74 9.49 -17.87
N CYS A 149 9.58 8.46 -17.02
CA CYS A 149 10.64 7.94 -16.17
C CYS A 149 11.52 6.92 -16.92
N PRO A 150 12.86 7.07 -16.88
CA PRO A 150 13.76 6.05 -17.42
C PRO A 150 13.57 4.70 -16.74
N LYS A 151 13.41 3.61 -17.52
CA LYS A 151 13.17 2.25 -16.98
C LYS A 151 14.22 1.81 -15.95
N ASN A 152 15.49 2.18 -16.14
CA ASN A 152 16.58 1.86 -15.23
C ASN A 152 16.52 2.63 -13.90
N ALA A 153 15.78 3.73 -13.83
CA ALA A 153 15.59 4.52 -12.61
C ALA A 153 14.36 4.06 -11.80
N LEU A 154 13.35 3.46 -12.44
CA LEU A 154 12.11 3.00 -11.80
C LEU A 154 12.33 2.17 -10.52
N PRO A 155 13.28 1.21 -10.47
CA PRO A 155 13.50 0.40 -9.27
C PRO A 155 13.91 1.19 -8.02
N ASP A 156 14.39 2.43 -8.21
CA ASP A 156 14.94 3.32 -7.18
C ASP A 156 14.06 4.57 -6.98
N VAL A 157 12.90 4.64 -7.64
CA VAL A 157 11.95 5.75 -7.47
C VAL A 157 11.23 5.63 -6.14
N ASN A 158 11.13 6.75 -5.43
CA ASN A 158 10.21 6.92 -4.31
C ASN A 158 9.56 8.30 -4.37
N VAL A 159 8.26 8.34 -4.69
CA VAL A 159 7.50 9.58 -4.83
C VAL A 159 6.11 9.44 -4.21
N GLY A 160 5.52 10.53 -3.75
CA GLY A 160 4.14 10.49 -3.26
C GLY A 160 3.68 11.83 -2.69
N LEU A 161 2.57 11.78 -1.95
CA LEU A 161 2.03 12.94 -1.26
C LEU A 161 3.04 13.49 -0.24
N TYR A 162 3.37 14.78 -0.36
CA TYR A 162 4.13 15.52 0.64
C TYR A 162 3.15 16.41 1.43
N ASN A 163 3.05 16.19 2.74
CA ASN A 163 2.55 17.18 3.70
C ASN A 163 3.51 17.17 4.91
N PHE A 164 4.79 17.50 4.65
CA PHE A 164 5.83 17.58 5.69
C PHE A 164 6.29 19.02 5.93
N GLU A 165 5.35 19.94 6.20
CA GLU A 165 5.71 21.23 6.78
C GLU A 165 5.16 21.36 8.20
N ASN A 166 6.10 21.52 9.15
CA ASN A 166 5.97 21.95 10.55
C ASN A 166 5.71 20.89 11.64
N ILE A 167 6.76 20.18 12.08
CA ILE A 167 6.89 19.82 13.50
C ILE A 167 8.32 20.12 13.97
N ALA A 168 8.44 21.22 14.69
CA ALA A 168 9.63 21.57 15.44
C ALA A 168 9.90 20.52 16.53
N LEU A 169 11.16 20.11 16.66
CA LEU A 169 11.69 19.43 17.84
C LEU A 169 11.53 20.37 19.05
N ALA A 170 10.42 20.27 19.78
CA ALA A 170 10.23 20.99 21.04
C ALA A 170 10.53 20.04 22.20
N SER A 171 11.69 20.26 22.79
CA SER A 171 12.19 19.71 24.05
C SER A 171 11.23 19.91 25.23
N LYS A 172 10.82 18.82 25.90
CA LYS A 172 10.93 18.65 27.36
C LYS A 172 10.39 17.29 27.77
N ALA A 173 11.30 16.45 28.24
CA ALA A 173 11.03 15.17 28.86
C ALA A 173 10.39 15.37 30.24
N GLU A 174 9.25 14.73 30.49
CA GLU A 174 8.88 14.24 31.82
C GLU A 174 8.24 12.84 31.70
N LYS A 175 9.06 11.85 32.04
CA LYS A 175 8.79 10.50 32.58
C LYS A 175 7.54 9.74 32.10
N PHE A 176 7.75 8.66 31.32
CA PHE A 176 7.19 7.32 31.57
C PHE A 176 7.99 6.24 30.81
N ASP A 177 7.92 5.02 31.35
CA ASP A 177 8.83 3.88 31.19
C ASP A 177 8.73 3.10 29.85
N GLU A 178 9.89 2.59 29.41
CA GLU A 178 10.16 1.46 28.49
C GLU A 178 9.41 1.30 27.14
N THR A 179 9.71 2.21 26.20
CA THR A 179 10.14 2.00 24.79
C THR A 179 9.88 3.32 24.05
N SER A 180 10.95 4.10 23.86
CA SER A 180 10.96 5.56 23.62
C SER A 180 9.70 6.17 22.94
N PRO A 181 8.84 6.85 23.72
CA PRO A 181 7.73 7.66 23.22
C PRO A 181 8.19 8.92 22.46
N GLU A 182 9.47 9.27 22.52
CA GLU A 182 10.03 10.52 21.96
C GLU A 182 9.97 10.56 20.42
N VAL A 183 9.82 9.41 19.75
CA VAL A 183 9.61 9.36 18.29
C VAL A 183 8.14 9.49 17.92
N MET A 184 7.21 9.02 18.77
CA MET A 184 5.79 8.95 18.45
C MET A 184 4.99 10.22 18.78
N SER A 185 5.38 11.01 19.80
CA SER A 185 4.65 12.24 20.16
C SER A 185 4.86 13.40 19.18
N SER A 186 5.80 13.27 18.25
CA SER A 186 6.14 14.25 17.22
C SER A 186 5.51 13.96 15.85
N ILE A 187 4.53 13.06 15.76
CA ILE A 187 3.81 12.76 14.53
C ILE A 187 2.38 13.28 14.72
N SER A 188 2.17 14.55 14.38
CA SER A 188 0.82 15.14 14.43
C SER A 188 -0.09 14.41 13.47
N SER A 189 -1.33 14.23 13.91
CA SER A 189 -2.46 13.83 13.06
C SER A 189 -2.78 14.99 12.13
N ASN A 190 -2.08 15.07 11.00
CA ASN A 190 -2.63 15.57 9.75
C ASN A 190 -1.61 15.37 8.63
N SER A 191 -1.96 14.44 7.74
CA SER A 191 -1.62 14.36 6.32
C SER A 191 -0.16 14.06 5.89
N GLY A 192 -0.04 13.06 5.02
CA GLY A 192 1.11 12.77 4.15
C GLY A 192 1.66 11.34 4.26
N GLY A 193 1.15 10.32 3.55
CA GLY A 193 0.00 10.22 2.66
C GLY A 193 -0.18 8.74 2.28
N TYR A 194 -1.42 8.25 2.26
CA TYR A 194 -1.71 6.84 2.01
C TYR A 194 -1.38 6.41 0.57
N ALA A 195 -0.99 7.34 -0.31
CA ALA A 195 -0.66 7.08 -1.70
C ALA A 195 0.79 7.46 -2.06
N TYR A 196 1.58 6.49 -2.52
CA TYR A 196 2.97 6.67 -2.96
C TYR A 196 3.39 5.61 -3.99
N LEU A 197 4.31 5.99 -4.89
CA LEU A 197 5.01 5.08 -5.79
C LEU A 197 6.36 4.71 -5.19
N SER A 198 6.67 3.41 -5.18
CA SER A 198 7.96 2.90 -4.74
C SER A 198 8.49 1.84 -5.71
N GLY A 199 9.76 1.97 -6.06
CA GLY A 199 10.49 1.04 -6.89
C GLY A 199 10.77 -0.28 -6.17
N ILE A 200 10.93 -1.35 -6.95
CA ILE A 200 11.07 -2.72 -6.41
C ILE A 200 12.26 -2.89 -5.46
N ARG A 201 13.38 -2.19 -5.65
CA ARG A 201 14.53 -2.30 -4.73
C ARG A 201 14.15 -1.80 -3.36
N ILE A 202 13.48 -0.65 -3.30
CA ILE A 202 13.12 -0.03 -2.04
C ILE A 202 12.00 -0.82 -1.35
N VAL A 203 11.02 -1.33 -2.10
CA VAL A 203 9.99 -2.25 -1.56
C VAL A 203 10.63 -3.50 -0.97
N THR A 204 11.64 -4.07 -1.63
CA THR A 204 12.37 -5.24 -1.14
C THR A 204 13.16 -4.95 0.13
N ASP A 205 13.89 -3.84 0.15
CA ASP A 205 14.64 -3.42 1.34
C ASP A 205 13.71 -3.11 2.52
N ALA A 206 12.57 -2.48 2.27
CA ALA A 206 11.54 -2.23 3.28
C ALA A 206 10.95 -3.54 3.82
N ALA A 207 10.69 -4.52 2.96
CA ALA A 207 10.24 -5.85 3.37
C ALA A 207 11.26 -6.53 4.29
N ILE A 208 12.55 -6.45 3.96
CA ILE A 208 13.64 -7.02 4.77
C ILE A 208 13.75 -6.30 6.12
N VAL A 209 13.88 -4.97 6.12
CA VAL A 209 14.03 -4.17 7.36
C VAL A 209 12.83 -4.34 8.28
N SER A 210 11.60 -4.45 7.74
CA SER A 210 10.39 -4.69 8.53
C SER A 210 10.42 -5.98 9.35
N ALA A 211 11.29 -6.95 9.00
CA ALA A 211 11.46 -8.18 9.77
C ALA A 211 12.32 -7.98 11.03
N PHE A 212 13.06 -6.88 11.12
CA PHE A 212 14.02 -6.60 12.21
C PHE A 212 13.60 -5.43 13.10
N ILE A 213 12.43 -4.83 12.85
CA ILE A 213 11.89 -3.73 13.65
C ILE A 213 10.51 -4.08 14.18
N ALA A 214 10.22 -3.62 15.40
CA ALA A 214 8.85 -3.58 15.87
C ALA A 214 8.12 -2.44 15.14
N PRO A 215 7.01 -2.71 14.43
CA PRO A 215 6.27 -1.64 13.78
C PRO A 215 5.66 -0.69 14.82
N PRO A 216 5.62 0.63 14.53
CA PRO A 216 4.88 1.57 15.36
C PRO A 216 3.36 1.32 15.25
N SER A 217 2.58 1.94 16.12
CA SER A 217 1.11 1.85 16.09
C SER A 217 0.46 2.51 14.87
N MET A 218 1.15 3.44 14.22
CA MET A 218 0.65 4.21 13.07
C MET A 218 1.37 3.83 11.78
N GLU A 219 0.60 3.51 10.74
CA GLU A 219 1.12 3.11 9.42
C GLU A 219 2.02 4.18 8.79
N GLN A 220 1.61 5.45 8.84
CA GLN A 220 2.41 6.56 8.31
C GLN A 220 3.75 6.69 9.04
N ALA A 221 3.78 6.41 10.35
CA ALA A 221 5.01 6.39 11.11
C ALA A 221 5.92 5.23 10.66
N ASN A 222 5.34 4.06 10.36
CA ASN A 222 6.08 2.89 9.89
C ASN A 222 6.83 3.17 8.59
N VAL A 223 6.10 3.69 7.59
CA VAL A 223 6.66 4.14 6.30
C VAL A 223 7.85 5.06 6.54
N ARG A 224 7.67 6.13 7.32
CA ARG A 224 8.74 7.12 7.61
C ARG A 224 9.96 6.50 8.28
N ILE A 225 9.76 5.63 9.26
CA ILE A 225 10.85 4.93 9.95
C ILE A 225 11.62 4.07 8.95
N LEU A 226 10.94 3.28 8.12
CA LEU A 226 11.57 2.44 7.11
C LEU A 226 12.40 3.26 6.13
N TRP A 227 11.83 4.31 5.52
CA TRP A 227 12.57 5.17 4.59
C TRP A 227 13.81 5.80 5.24
N ARG A 228 13.68 6.28 6.49
CA ARG A 228 14.81 6.86 7.24
C ARG A 228 15.91 5.85 7.51
N MET A 229 15.56 4.63 7.90
CA MET A 229 16.53 3.55 8.15
C MET A 229 17.25 3.13 6.87
N LEU A 230 16.54 3.16 5.73
CA LEU A 230 17.10 2.86 4.42
C LEU A 230 17.89 4.03 3.79
N GLY A 231 17.89 5.20 4.41
CA GLY A 231 18.53 6.39 3.85
C GLY A 231 17.87 6.89 2.56
N VAL A 232 16.58 6.59 2.36
CA VAL A 232 15.81 6.97 1.18
C VAL A 232 14.84 8.10 1.51
N SER A 233 14.69 9.06 0.61
CA SER A 233 13.73 10.16 0.72
C SER A 233 12.54 9.97 -0.21
N ILE A 234 11.35 10.40 0.20
CA ILE A 234 10.20 10.54 -0.70
C ILE A 234 10.30 11.89 -1.41
N LYS A 235 10.20 11.90 -2.74
CA LYS A 235 10.14 13.12 -3.53
C LYS A 235 8.69 13.52 -3.77
N GLU A 236 8.39 14.81 -3.56
CA GLU A 236 7.06 15.36 -3.82
C GLU A 236 6.75 15.38 -5.32
N VAL A 237 5.50 15.08 -5.66
CA VAL A 237 4.99 15.23 -7.02
C VAL A 237 3.60 15.87 -6.95
N ASN A 238 3.45 17.03 -7.59
CA ASN A 238 2.20 17.83 -7.62
C ASN A 238 0.95 17.09 -8.15
N HIS A 239 1.13 15.89 -8.72
CA HIS A 239 0.07 15.07 -9.28
C HIS A 239 -0.56 14.11 -8.26
N PHE A 240 0.01 14.00 -7.06
CA PHE A 240 -0.60 13.34 -5.92
C PHE A 240 -1.32 14.42 -5.09
N VAL A 241 -2.64 14.27 -4.88
CA VAL A 241 -3.43 15.27 -4.13
C VAL A 241 -4.37 14.58 -3.14
N ASP A 242 -4.38 15.03 -1.88
CA ASP A 242 -5.16 14.43 -0.78
C ASP A 242 -6.63 14.88 -0.76
N SER A 243 -6.94 16.01 -1.42
CA SER A 243 -8.33 16.42 -1.66
C SER A 243 -8.45 17.24 -2.94
N VAL A 244 -9.48 16.98 -3.75
CA VAL A 244 -9.82 17.80 -4.92
C VAL A 244 -10.52 19.08 -4.46
N LYS A 245 -9.84 19.93 -3.68
CA LYS A 245 -10.27 21.30 -3.45
C LYS A 245 -9.58 22.18 -4.50
N ASN A 246 -10.37 22.69 -5.46
CA ASN A 246 -10.01 23.67 -6.48
C ASN A 246 -9.54 23.17 -7.86
N TYR A 247 -10.33 22.34 -8.55
CA TYR A 247 -10.46 22.55 -10.00
C TYR A 247 -11.56 23.59 -10.22
N LYS A 248 -11.18 24.85 -10.45
CA LYS A 248 -12.11 25.80 -11.06
C LYS A 248 -12.55 25.19 -12.39
N LYS A 249 -13.85 24.92 -12.52
CA LYS A 249 -14.48 24.72 -13.82
C LYS A 249 -14.14 25.93 -14.68
N TYR A 250 -13.32 25.73 -15.70
CA TYR A 250 -13.27 26.62 -16.86
C TYR A 250 -14.34 26.16 -17.84
#